data_AF-A0A847WWF3-F1
#
_entry.id   AF-A0A847WWF3-F1
#
_cell.length_a   1.000
_cell.length_b   1.000
_cell.length_c   1.000
_cell.angle_alpha   90.00
_cell.angle_beta   90.00
_cell.angle_gamma   90.00
#
_symmetry.space_group_name_H-M   'P 1'
#
loop_
_entity.id
_entity.type
_entity.pdbx_description
1 polymer ?
#
loop_
_entity_poly.entity_id
_entity_poly.type
_entity_poly.pdbx_seq_one_letter_code
_entity_poly.pdbx_strand_id
1 'polypeptide(L)'
;MTTPNLGPKAIDAYNRFSRELAAFNYTLRNTKLAGPVDQQTLIALNGLIAITQRLFRRHPDLPRFRPVDLAMPMTQADFAVLVARLTSAALHFGDRYAHLKRRGIFALHRSLPPPPPR
;
A
#
# COMPACT_ATOMS: atom_id res chain seq x y z
N MET A 1 0.47 -20.54 21.43
CA MET A 1 -0.18 -19.39 20.76
C MET A 1 -0.55 -19.81 19.35
N THR A 2 -1.81 -19.68 18.94
CA THR A 2 -2.28 -20.05 17.60
C THR A 2 -1.76 -19.04 16.57
N THR A 3 -1.20 -19.52 15.45
CA THR A 3 -0.81 -18.66 14.33
C THR A 3 -2.03 -17.93 13.78
N PRO A 4 -1.98 -16.59 13.63
CA PRO A 4 -3.12 -15.83 13.12
C PRO A 4 -3.40 -16.21 11.67
N ASN A 5 -4.61 -16.69 11.38
CA ASN A 5 -5.05 -17.02 10.03
C ASN A 5 -5.90 -15.88 9.43
N LEU A 6 -5.74 -15.64 8.14
CA LEU A 6 -6.59 -14.74 7.36
C LEU A 6 -7.59 -15.54 6.52
N GLY A 7 -8.82 -15.03 6.43
CA GLY A 7 -9.80 -15.58 5.50
C GLY A 7 -9.46 -15.26 4.04
N PRO A 8 -9.95 -16.05 3.07
CA PRO A 8 -9.65 -15.88 1.64
C PRO A 8 -9.90 -14.45 1.12
N LYS A 9 -11.04 -13.85 1.50
CA LYS A 9 -11.38 -12.47 1.12
C LYS A 9 -10.36 -11.42 1.59
N ALA A 10 -9.72 -11.65 2.74
CA ALA A 10 -8.71 -10.72 3.27
C ALA A 10 -7.36 -10.89 2.56
N ILE A 11 -7.03 -12.12 2.16
CA ILE A 11 -5.87 -12.43 1.32
C ILE A 11 -6.01 -11.73 -0.04
N ASP A 12 -7.15 -11.88 -0.71
CA ASP A 12 -7.39 -11.24 -2.02
C ASP A 12 -7.34 -9.72 -1.92
N ALA A 13 -7.95 -9.15 -0.89
CA ALA A 13 -7.91 -7.72 -0.62
C ALA A 13 -6.47 -7.23 -0.39
N TYR A 14 -5.66 -7.97 0.37
CA TYR A 14 -4.25 -7.64 0.58
C TYR A 14 -3.44 -7.75 -0.70
N ASN A 15 -3.65 -8.79 -1.51
CA ASN A 15 -2.95 -8.97 -2.78
C ASN A 15 -3.27 -7.83 -3.76
N ARG A 16 -4.54 -7.41 -3.86
CA ARG A 16 -4.94 -6.25 -4.68
C ARG A 16 -4.30 -4.96 -4.16
N PHE A 17 -4.40 -4.72 -2.85
CA PHE A 17 -3.77 -3.57 -2.19
C PHE A 17 -2.26 -3.51 -2.47
N SER A 18 -1.56 -4.64 -2.34
CA SER A 18 -0.12 -4.71 -2.56
C SER A 18 0.27 -4.44 -4.01
N ARG A 19 -0.55 -4.83 -5.00
CA ARG A 19 -0.31 -4.54 -6.42
C ARG A 19 -0.51 -3.05 -6.73
N GLU A 20 -1.59 -2.46 -6.22
CA GLU A 20 -1.85 -1.04 -6.42
C GLU A 20 -0.76 -0.18 -5.73
N LEU A 21 -0.41 -0.49 -4.49
CA LEU A 21 0.64 0.22 -3.74
C LEU A 21 2.01 0.17 -4.44
N ALA A 22 2.30 -0.91 -5.16
CA ALA A 22 3.50 -1.02 -5.94
C ALA A 22 3.53 -0.09 -7.16
N ALA A 23 2.39 0.13 -7.82
CA ALA A 23 2.29 1.10 -8.90
C ALA A 23 2.60 2.52 -8.38
N PHE A 24 2.07 2.90 -7.23
CA PHE A 24 2.41 4.16 -6.56
C PHE A 24 3.91 4.28 -6.27
N ASN A 25 4.51 3.25 -5.68
CA ASN A 25 5.96 3.22 -5.41
C ASN A 25 6.80 3.29 -6.69
N TYR A 26 6.36 2.65 -7.77
CA TYR A 26 7.04 2.70 -9.06
C TYR A 26 7.04 4.11 -9.64
N THR A 27 5.88 4.77 -9.66
CA THR A 27 5.74 6.14 -10.17
C THR A 27 6.60 7.12 -9.37
N LEU A 28 6.60 7.02 -8.04
CA LEU A 28 7.44 7.86 -7.17
C LEU A 28 8.95 7.69 -7.43
N ARG A 29 9.39 6.49 -7.83
CA ARG A 29 10.82 6.19 -8.05
C ARG A 29 11.31 6.49 -9.46
N ASN A 30 10.46 6.35 -10.47
CA ASN A 30 10.87 6.36 -11.87
C ASN A 30 10.41 7.59 -12.64
N THR A 31 9.53 8.41 -12.08
CA THR A 31 9.00 9.60 -12.74
C THR A 31 9.46 10.86 -12.01
N LYS A 32 9.91 11.86 -12.77
CA LYS A 32 10.15 13.21 -12.22
C LYS A 32 8.81 13.91 -12.03
N LEU A 33 8.25 13.79 -10.84
CA LEU A 33 6.97 14.39 -10.49
C LEU A 33 7.16 15.89 -10.17
N ALA A 34 6.29 16.73 -10.71
CA ALA A 34 6.28 18.17 -10.47
C ALA A 34 4.84 18.68 -10.36
N GLY A 35 4.66 19.75 -9.59
CA GLY A 35 3.35 20.35 -9.33
C GLY A 35 2.49 19.53 -8.35
N PRO A 36 1.25 19.98 -8.09
CA PRO A 36 0.30 19.28 -7.23
C PRO A 36 -0.03 17.88 -7.75
N VAL A 37 -0.43 17.00 -6.84
CA VAL A 37 -0.91 15.66 -7.21
C VAL A 37 -2.30 15.79 -7.83
N ASP A 38 -2.48 15.19 -9.00
CA ASP A 38 -3.75 15.23 -9.72
C ASP A 38 -4.89 14.52 -8.96
N GLN A 39 -6.12 15.04 -9.13
CA GLN A 39 -7.30 14.53 -8.43
C GLN A 39 -7.55 13.04 -8.71
N GLN A 40 -7.28 12.54 -9.92
CA GLN A 40 -7.44 11.12 -10.23
C GLN A 40 -6.50 10.24 -9.38
N THR A 41 -5.28 10.72 -9.13
CA THR A 41 -4.30 10.04 -8.28
C THR A 41 -4.77 10.04 -6.82
N LEU A 42 -5.35 11.14 -6.34
CA LEU A 42 -5.91 11.24 -5.00
C LEU A 42 -7.13 10.32 -4.80
N ILE A 43 -7.97 10.16 -5.82
CA ILE A 43 -9.09 9.19 -5.80
C ILE A 43 -8.55 7.76 -5.65
N ALA A 44 -7.54 7.39 -6.45
CA ALA A 44 -6.91 6.08 -6.36
C ALA A 44 -6.25 5.85 -4.99
N LEU A 45 -5.58 6.87 -4.45
CA LEU A 45 -4.99 6.84 -3.11
C LEU A 45 -6.04 6.63 -2.01
N ASN A 46 -7.19 7.30 -2.11
CA ASN A 46 -8.31 7.09 -1.19
C ASN A 46 -8.90 5.67 -1.28
N GLY A 47 -8.92 5.08 -2.48
CA GLY A 47 -9.26 3.66 -2.66
C GLY A 47 -8.33 2.72 -1.88
N LEU A 48 -7.01 2.93 -1.97
CA LEU A 48 -6.02 2.19 -1.17
C LEU A 48 -6.24 2.37 0.33
N ILE A 49 -6.48 3.61 0.79
CA ILE A 49 -6.76 3.92 2.19
C ILE A 49 -7.98 3.14 2.68
N ALA A 50 -9.07 3.09 1.90
CA ALA A 50 -10.26 2.33 2.27
C ALA A 50 -9.97 0.82 2.45
N ILE A 51 -9.12 0.24 1.59
CA ILE A 51 -8.70 -1.16 1.73
C ILE A 51 -7.88 -1.34 3.02
N THR A 52 -6.95 -0.44 3.33
CA THR A 52 -6.17 -0.50 4.59
C THR A 52 -7.05 -0.42 5.81
N GLN A 53 -8.07 0.45 5.81
CA GLN A 53 -9.01 0.55 6.92
C GLN A 53 -9.74 -0.77 7.15
N ARG A 54 -10.10 -1.50 6.09
CA ARG A 54 -10.76 -2.81 6.20
C ARG A 54 -9.80 -3.90 6.70
N LEU A 55 -8.57 -3.94 6.19
CA LEU A 55 -7.58 -4.96 6.55
C LEU A 55 -7.00 -4.74 7.94
N PHE A 56 -6.64 -3.51 8.28
CA PHE A 56 -5.89 -3.18 9.49
C PHE A 56 -6.80 -2.90 10.69
N ARG A 57 -8.13 -2.83 10.51
CA ARG A 57 -9.08 -2.53 11.61
C ARG A 57 -8.88 -3.36 12.87
N ARG A 58 -8.54 -4.64 12.69
CA ARG A 58 -8.38 -5.63 13.78
C ARG A 58 -6.94 -5.71 14.31
N HIS A 59 -6.05 -4.85 13.84
CA HIS A 59 -4.64 -4.82 14.18
C HIS A 59 -4.32 -3.50 14.90
N PRO A 60 -4.34 -3.47 16.25
CA PRO A 60 -4.12 -2.24 17.02
C PRO A 60 -2.70 -1.67 16.85
N ASP A 61 -1.76 -2.51 16.45
CA ASP A 61 -0.37 -2.21 16.14
C ASP A 61 -0.15 -1.53 14.77
N LEU A 62 -1.19 -1.47 13.92
CA LEU A 62 -1.11 -0.86 12.60
C LEU A 62 -1.74 0.54 12.56
N PRO A 63 -1.15 1.46 11.79
CA PRO A 63 -1.67 2.82 11.68
C PRO A 63 -3.04 2.86 11.00
N ARG A 64 -3.88 3.80 11.44
CA ARG A 64 -5.14 4.15 10.76
C ARG A 64 -4.89 5.36 9.86
N PHE A 65 -5.21 5.21 8.59
CA PHE A 65 -5.10 6.27 7.60
C PHE A 65 -6.43 7.02 7.47
N ARG A 66 -6.35 8.34 7.43
CA ARG A 66 -7.51 9.20 7.11
C ARG A 66 -7.56 9.40 5.60
N PRO A 67 -8.76 9.43 4.99
CA PRO A 67 -8.90 9.82 3.59
C PRO A 67 -8.30 11.21 3.34
N VAL A 68 -7.71 11.40 2.18
CA VAL A 68 -7.26 12.71 1.71
C VAL A 68 -8.45 13.51 1.18
N ASP A 69 -8.45 14.81 1.43
CA ASP A 69 -9.43 15.74 0.87
C ASP A 69 -9.11 15.99 -0.61
N LEU A 70 -10.10 15.83 -1.48
CA LEU A 70 -9.96 16.04 -2.92
C LEU A 70 -10.05 17.51 -3.31
N ALA A 71 -10.61 18.37 -2.45
CA ALA A 71 -10.71 19.81 -2.68
C ALA A 71 -9.42 20.55 -2.30
N MET A 72 -8.53 19.91 -1.53
CA MET A 72 -7.25 20.48 -1.12
C MET A 72 -6.11 19.98 -2.01
N PRO A 73 -5.27 20.86 -2.57
CA PRO A 73 -4.11 20.44 -3.34
C PRO A 73 -3.12 19.71 -2.43
N MET A 74 -2.74 18.49 -2.82
CA MET A 74 -1.73 17.70 -2.12
C MET A 74 -0.37 17.90 -2.80
N THR A 75 0.67 18.17 -2.00
CA THR A 75 2.04 18.27 -2.53
C THR A 75 2.61 16.89 -2.83
N GLN A 76 3.58 16.81 -3.74
CA GLN A 76 4.29 15.55 -4.03
C GLN A 76 5.03 15.01 -2.79
N ALA A 77 5.49 15.90 -1.91
CA ALA A 77 6.18 15.51 -0.68
C ALA A 77 5.20 14.82 0.30
N ASP A 78 4.03 15.42 0.54
CA ASP A 78 3.01 14.82 1.40
C ASP A 78 2.53 13.47 0.85
N PHE A 79 2.39 13.40 -0.48
CA PHE A 79 2.01 12.19 -1.18
C PHE A 79 3.05 11.08 -1.03
N ALA A 80 4.33 11.40 -1.24
CA ALA A 80 5.43 10.46 -1.04
C ALA A 80 5.48 9.95 0.42
N VAL A 81 5.30 10.84 1.40
CA VAL A 81 5.23 10.48 2.82
C VAL A 81 4.07 9.52 3.09
N LEU A 82 2.89 9.80 2.53
CA LEU A 82 1.71 8.96 2.73
C LEU A 82 1.89 7.56 2.11
N VAL A 83 2.42 7.48 0.88
CA VAL A 83 2.75 6.21 0.22
C VAL A 83 3.82 5.43 0.98
N ALA A 84 4.84 6.10 1.53
CA ALA A 84 5.86 5.47 2.35
C ALA A 84 5.27 4.88 3.64
N ARG A 85 4.37 5.60 4.32
CA ARG A 85 3.67 5.11 5.51
C ARG A 85 2.76 3.92 5.20
N LEU A 86 2.03 3.95 4.07
CA LEU A 86 1.25 2.82 3.59
C LEU A 86 2.13 1.60 3.32
N THR A 87 3.31 1.82 2.74
CA THR A 87 4.31 0.77 2.46
C THR A 87 4.86 0.15 3.74
N SER A 88 5.22 0.96 4.73
CA SER A 88 5.66 0.46 6.04
C SER A 88 4.57 -0.36 6.74
N ALA A 89 3.31 0.10 6.71
CA ALA A 89 2.18 -0.64 7.29
C ALA A 89 1.92 -1.97 6.55
N ALA A 90 2.03 -1.97 5.22
CA ALA A 90 1.91 -3.17 4.40
C ALA A 90 2.97 -4.22 4.75
N LEU A 91 4.23 -3.79 4.89
CA LEU A 91 5.34 -4.66 5.28
C LEU A 91 5.10 -5.26 6.66
N HIS A 92 4.72 -4.44 7.64
CA HIS A 92 4.46 -4.91 9.01
C HIS A 92 3.30 -5.94 9.05
N PHE A 93 2.22 -5.69 8.31
CA PHE A 93 1.14 -6.67 8.16
C PHE A 93 1.64 -7.96 7.48
N GLY A 94 2.41 -7.83 6.39
CA GLY A 94 2.97 -8.97 5.66
C GLY A 94 3.90 -9.84 6.51
N ASP A 95 4.71 -9.25 7.39
CA ASP A 95 5.62 -9.97 8.29
C ASP A 95 4.86 -10.79 9.32
N ARG A 96 3.76 -10.24 9.86
CA ARG A 96 2.87 -10.97 10.79
C ARG A 96 2.25 -12.22 10.17
N TYR A 97 2.01 -12.20 8.85
CA TYR A 97 1.46 -13.32 8.08
C TYR A 97 2.50 -14.01 7.19
N ALA A 98 3.80 -13.90 7.52
CA ALA A 98 4.89 -14.48 6.73
C ALA A 98 4.76 -16.01 6.52
N HIS A 99 4.07 -16.71 7.42
CA HIS A 99 3.79 -18.13 7.28
C HIS A 99 2.80 -18.46 6.15
N LEU A 100 1.82 -17.58 5.88
CA LEU A 100 0.91 -17.68 4.71
C LEU A 100 1.64 -17.33 3.41
N LYS A 101 2.62 -16.43 3.49
CA LYS A 101 3.52 -16.05 2.40
C LYS A 101 4.44 -17.17 1.95
N ARG A 102 5.03 -17.94 2.89
CA ARG A 102 5.83 -19.14 2.56
C ARG A 102 5.01 -20.23 1.85
N ARG A 103 3.69 -20.24 2.04
CA ARG A 103 2.77 -21.16 1.37
C ARG A 103 2.31 -20.69 -0.02
N GLY A 104 2.80 -19.55 -0.51
CA GLY A 104 2.42 -19.00 -1.82
C GLY A 104 1.04 -18.36 -1.89
N ILE A 105 0.32 -18.28 -0.76
CA ILE A 105 -1.03 -17.71 -0.66
C ILE A 105 -0.98 -16.17 -0.64
N PHE A 106 0.13 -15.62 -0.16
CA PHE A 106 0.41 -14.20 -0.05
C PHE A 106 1.43 -13.77 -1.11
N ALA A 107 1.08 -12.83 -1.98
CA ALA A 107 2.03 -12.28 -2.94
C ALA A 107 3.00 -11.32 -2.21
N LEU A 108 4.31 -11.58 -2.32
CA LEU A 108 5.35 -10.60 -2.00
C LEU A 108 5.46 -9.69 -3.22
N HIS A 109 5.16 -8.40 -3.08
CA HIS A 109 5.62 -7.47 -4.09
C HIS A 109 7.14 -7.31 -3.95
N ARG A 110 7.91 -8.22 -4.59
CA ARG A 110 9.29 -7.92 -4.95
C ARG A 110 9.19 -6.65 -5.79
N SER A 111 9.87 -5.59 -5.33
CA SER A 111 10.14 -4.41 -6.14
C SER A 111 10.37 -4.82 -7.59
N LEU A 112 9.73 -4.09 -8.51
CA LEU A 112 9.84 -4.29 -9.96
C LEU A 112 11.28 -4.61 -10.41
N PRO A 113 11.42 -5.31 -11.56
CA PRO A 113 12.74 -5.58 -12.13
C PRO A 113 13.59 -4.30 -12.16
N PRO A 114 14.92 -4.43 -11.96
CA PRO A 114 15.81 -3.27 -11.96
C PRO A 114 15.59 -2.46 -13.24
N PRO A 115 15.71 -1.11 -13.17
CA PRO A 115 15.56 -0.28 -14.36
C PRO A 115 16.50 -0.76 -15.47
N PRO A 116 16.10 -0.65 -16.75
CA PRO A 116 16.98 -1.02 -17.85
C PRO A 116 18.30 -0.24 -17.76
N PRO A 117 19.44 -0.84 -18.16
CA PRO A 117 20.70 -0.12 -18.21
C PRO A 117 20.55 1.10 -19.13
N ARG A 118 21.02 2.25 -18.65
CA ARG A 118 21.06 3.51 -19.42
C ARG A 118 22.07 3.42 -20.55
#